data_AF-A0A820F8U3-F1
#
_entry.id   AF-A0A820F8U3-F1
#
_cell.length_a   1.000
_cell.length_b   1.000
_cell.length_c   1.000
_cell.angle_alpha   90.00
_cell.angle_beta   90.00
_cell.angle_gamma   90.00
#
_symmetry.space_group_name_H-M   'P 1'
#
loop_
_entity.id
_entity.type
_entity.pdbx_description
1 polymer ?
#
loop_
_entity_poly.entity_id
_entity_poly.type
_entity_poly.pdbx_seq_one_letter_code
_entity_poly.pdbx_strand_id
1 'polypeptide(L)'
;RQLYRHKRSFILVGHSLGGGLAKLAGAALLNETSVVVSVSGPGITYSHAKMDETKNIPMADIHKKIFNIYHDRDVVSWSDKQEGLQQAITCPSKYNFLQCHYINPFMCAVIQQCGNTKQFKFNKSVCEP
;
A
#
# COMPACT_ATOMS: atom_id res chain seq x y z
N ARG A 1 -32.62 24.79 -3.29
CA ARG A 1 -32.44 23.32 -3.27
C ARG A 1 -30.95 23.02 -3.41
N GLN A 2 -30.23 22.80 -2.29
CA GLN A 2 -28.85 22.33 -2.33
C GLN A 2 -28.85 20.87 -2.80
N LEU A 3 -28.23 20.60 -3.95
CA LEU A 3 -27.93 19.24 -4.38
C LEU A 3 -26.88 18.68 -3.41
N TYR A 4 -27.29 17.76 -2.53
CA TYR A 4 -26.39 16.98 -1.68
C TYR A 4 -25.53 16.10 -2.59
N ARG A 5 -24.39 16.62 -3.04
CA ARG A 5 -23.42 15.85 -3.81
C ARG A 5 -22.79 14.86 -2.83
N HIS A 6 -23.17 13.58 -2.89
CA HIS A 6 -22.49 12.53 -2.16
C HIS A 6 -20.98 12.69 -2.39
N LYS A 7 -20.22 13.06 -1.35
CA LYS A 7 -18.76 12.99 -1.39
C LYS A 7 -18.41 11.52 -1.59
N ARG A 8 -18.09 11.16 -2.84
CA ARG A 8 -17.57 9.82 -3.15
C ARG A 8 -16.21 9.74 -2.48
N SER A 9 -16.06 8.74 -1.61
CA SER A 9 -14.78 8.46 -0.99
C SER A 9 -14.16 7.23 -1.65
N PHE A 10 -12.90 7.34 -2.04
CA PHE A 10 -12.15 6.28 -2.71
C PHE A 10 -11.24 5.55 -1.73
N ILE A 11 -11.12 4.24 -1.93
CA ILE A 11 -10.05 3.43 -1.35
C ILE A 11 -9.12 3.11 -2.50
N LEU A 12 -7.87 3.57 -2.41
CA LEU A 12 -6.85 3.30 -3.41
C LEU A 12 -6.00 2.15 -2.93
N VAL A 13 -5.86 1.11 -3.75
CA VAL A 13 -5.06 -0.06 -3.42
C VAL A 13 -4.08 -0.31 -4.55
N GLY A 14 -2.85 -0.64 -4.21
CA GLY A 14 -1.84 -0.94 -5.21
C GLY A 14 -0.72 -1.81 -4.68
N HIS A 15 -0.12 -2.59 -5.58
CA HIS A 15 1.06 -3.40 -5.34
C HIS A 15 2.27 -2.83 -6.10
N SER A 16 3.47 -2.90 -5.52
CA SER A 16 4.71 -2.50 -6.21
C SER A 16 4.64 -1.05 -6.73
N LEU A 17 4.92 -0.83 -8.03
CA LEU A 17 4.71 0.45 -8.71
C LEU A 17 3.29 0.98 -8.51
N GLY A 18 2.27 0.11 -8.59
CA GLY A 18 0.88 0.47 -8.34
C GLY A 18 0.66 0.97 -6.92
N GLY A 19 1.40 0.46 -5.93
CA GLY A 19 1.37 0.96 -4.54
C GLY A 19 1.91 2.38 -4.45
N GLY A 20 3.04 2.66 -5.11
CA GLY A 20 3.59 4.02 -5.20
C GLY A 20 2.61 4.99 -5.88
N LEU A 21 2.04 4.59 -7.03
CA LEU A 21 1.06 5.39 -7.74
C LEU A 21 -0.22 5.62 -6.92
N ALA A 22 -0.68 4.63 -6.15
CA ALA A 22 -1.83 4.77 -5.26
C ALA A 22 -1.57 5.84 -4.19
N LYS A 23 -0.34 5.91 -3.64
CA LYS A 23 0.05 6.96 -2.69
C LYS A 23 0.07 8.34 -3.33
N LEU A 24 0.66 8.47 -4.52
CA LEU A 24 0.69 9.75 -5.26
C LEU A 24 -0.72 10.22 -5.63
N ALA A 25 -1.56 9.31 -6.14
CA ALA A 25 -2.95 9.62 -6.46
C ALA A 25 -3.75 9.98 -5.20
N GLY A 26 -3.54 9.27 -4.09
CA GLY A 26 -4.18 9.56 -2.82
C GLY A 26 -3.76 10.92 -2.24
N ALA A 27 -2.50 11.30 -2.40
CA ALA A 27 -2.00 12.64 -2.06
C ALA A 27 -2.62 13.71 -2.98
N ALA A 28 -2.74 13.45 -4.28
CA ALA A 28 -3.35 14.37 -5.24
C ALA A 28 -4.87 14.54 -5.03
N LEU A 29 -5.54 13.51 -4.50
CA LEU A 29 -6.98 13.46 -4.26
C LEU A 29 -7.29 13.37 -2.76
N LEU A 30 -6.58 14.15 -1.94
CA LEU A 30 -6.68 14.06 -0.48
C LEU A 30 -8.11 14.26 0.03
N ASN A 31 -8.94 15.08 -0.60
CA ASN A 31 -10.30 15.34 -0.10
C ASN A 31 -11.29 14.23 -0.44
N GLU A 32 -10.95 13.40 -1.41
CA GLU A 32 -11.77 12.32 -1.96
C GLU A 32 -11.25 10.94 -1.58
N THR A 33 -10.01 10.83 -1.07
CA THR A 33 -9.42 9.54 -0.69
C THR A 33 -9.67 9.28 0.80
N SER A 34 -10.31 8.16 1.11
CA SER A 34 -10.46 7.67 2.48
C SER A 34 -9.18 7.03 2.99
N VAL A 35 -8.67 6.06 2.24
CA VAL A 35 -7.53 5.21 2.62
C VAL A 35 -6.74 4.86 1.37
N VAL A 36 -5.43 4.79 1.52
CA VAL A 36 -4.50 4.23 0.54
C VAL A 36 -3.87 2.97 1.16
N VAL A 37 -4.04 1.82 0.52
CA VAL A 37 -3.36 0.58 0.89
C VAL A 37 -2.27 0.29 -0.12
N SER A 38 -1.02 0.37 0.31
CA SER A 38 0.15 0.09 -0.52
C SER A 38 0.80 -1.21 -0.06
N VAL A 39 0.75 -2.24 -0.90
CA VAL A 39 1.42 -3.52 -0.65
C VAL A 39 2.74 -3.56 -1.41
N SER A 40 3.86 -3.76 -0.73
CA SER A 40 5.19 -3.85 -1.35
C SER A 40 5.53 -2.64 -2.25
N GLY A 41 4.97 -1.47 -1.94
CA GLY A 41 5.20 -0.24 -2.70
C GLY A 41 6.41 0.53 -2.19
N PRO A 42 7.02 1.40 -3.02
CA PRO A 42 8.08 2.30 -2.58
C PRO A 42 7.55 3.33 -1.57
N GLY A 43 8.45 3.95 -0.81
CA GLY A 43 8.16 5.09 0.05
C GLY A 43 7.63 6.30 -0.73
N ILE A 44 7.25 7.35 0.00
CA ILE A 44 6.69 8.58 -0.62
C ILE A 44 7.35 9.86 -0.10
N THR A 45 8.26 9.81 0.86
CA THR A 45 8.78 11.01 1.53
C THR A 45 9.41 11.99 0.54
N TYR A 46 10.33 11.52 -0.30
CA TYR A 46 11.00 12.40 -1.26
C TYR A 46 10.09 12.80 -2.41
N SER A 47 9.21 11.89 -2.83
CA SER A 47 8.20 12.18 -3.86
C SER A 47 7.20 13.23 -3.40
N HIS A 48 6.84 13.21 -2.12
CA HIS A 48 5.98 14.19 -1.50
C HIS A 48 6.62 15.57 -1.43
N ALA A 49 7.91 15.68 -1.08
CA ALA A 49 8.57 16.99 -0.99
C ALA A 49 8.36 17.83 -2.27
N LYS A 50 8.42 17.20 -3.45
CA LYS A 50 8.13 17.84 -4.74
C LYS A 50 6.65 18.23 -4.92
N MET A 51 5.73 17.44 -4.36
CA MET A 51 4.30 17.74 -4.40
C MET A 51 3.92 18.85 -3.42
N ASP A 52 4.59 18.93 -2.28
CA ASP A 52 4.31 19.95 -1.26
C ASP A 52 4.66 21.34 -1.78
N GLU A 53 5.85 21.47 -2.41
CA GLU A 53 6.28 22.71 -3.08
C GLU A 53 5.27 23.23 -4.11
N THR A 54 4.49 22.33 -4.73
CA THR A 54 3.56 22.67 -5.82
C THR A 54 2.09 22.73 -5.42
N LYS A 55 1.68 21.99 -4.40
CA LYS A 55 0.27 21.81 -4.00
C LYS A 55 -0.01 22.10 -2.53
N ASN A 56 1.02 22.43 -1.73
CA ASN A 56 0.92 22.72 -0.30
C ASN A 56 0.17 21.61 0.45
N ILE A 57 0.66 20.38 0.30
CA ILE A 57 0.06 19.17 0.85
C ILE A 57 0.84 18.80 2.12
N PRO A 58 0.28 18.96 3.34
CA PRO A 58 1.03 18.61 4.54
C PRO A 58 1.29 17.11 4.66
N MET A 59 2.49 16.70 5.07
CA MET A 59 2.81 15.29 5.35
C MET A 59 1.83 14.66 6.34
N ALA A 60 1.40 15.42 7.33
CA ALA A 60 0.45 14.96 8.34
C ALA A 60 -0.87 14.45 7.75
N ASP A 61 -1.33 14.99 6.62
CA ASP A 61 -2.58 14.55 5.99
C ASP A 61 -2.39 13.28 5.17
N ILE A 62 -1.20 13.09 4.61
CA ILE A 62 -0.79 11.84 3.96
C ILE A 62 -0.65 10.71 5.00
N HIS A 63 -0.04 10.99 6.16
CA HIS A 63 0.19 10.00 7.21
C HIS A 63 -1.11 9.39 7.74
N LYS A 64 -2.18 10.18 7.82
CA LYS A 64 -3.50 9.73 8.31
C LYS A 64 -4.18 8.73 7.38
N LYS A 65 -3.75 8.61 6.12
CA LYS A 65 -4.47 7.88 5.07
C LYS A 65 -3.70 6.72 4.46
N ILE A 66 -2.38 6.74 4.53
CA ILE A 66 -1.55 5.67 3.98
C ILE A 66 -1.40 4.53 4.99
N PHE A 67 -1.72 3.33 4.52
CA PHE A 67 -1.37 2.07 5.14
C PHE A 67 -0.42 1.28 4.23
N ASN A 68 0.81 1.07 4.71
CA ASN A 68 1.83 0.32 4.02
C ASN A 68 1.91 -1.09 4.59
N ILE A 69 1.92 -2.07 3.71
CA ILE A 69 2.19 -3.46 4.04
C ILE A 69 3.38 -3.87 3.18
N TYR A 70 4.44 -4.39 3.78
CA TYR A 70 5.61 -4.82 3.01
C TYR A 70 6.35 -5.94 3.71
N HIS A 71 7.14 -6.69 2.95
CA HIS A 71 8.04 -7.69 3.52
C HIS A 71 9.37 -7.05 3.90
N ASP A 72 9.95 -7.51 5.02
CA ASP A 72 11.21 -6.99 5.55
C ASP A 72 12.40 -7.04 4.57
N ARG A 73 12.42 -8.03 3.66
CA ARG A 73 13.46 -8.24 2.62
C ARG A 73 13.03 -7.83 1.20
N ASP A 74 11.98 -7.03 1.08
CA ASP A 74 11.53 -6.46 -0.19
C ASP A 74 12.27 -5.15 -0.54
N VAL A 75 13.16 -5.23 -1.53
CA VAL A 75 13.98 -4.08 -1.98
C VAL A 75 13.16 -2.92 -2.55
N VAL A 76 11.95 -3.17 -3.08
CA VAL A 76 11.12 -2.10 -3.63
C VAL A 76 10.60 -1.22 -2.49
N SER A 77 10.22 -1.81 -1.36
CA SER A 77 9.78 -1.06 -0.19
C SER A 77 10.90 -0.29 0.52
N TRP A 78 12.16 -0.61 0.23
CA TRP A 78 13.32 0.18 0.69
C TRP A 78 13.63 1.39 -0.21
N SER A 79 13.02 1.47 -1.38
CA SER A 79 13.13 2.64 -2.25
C SER A 79 12.28 3.78 -1.69
N ASP A 80 12.91 4.92 -1.33
CA ASP A 80 12.27 6.03 -0.60
C ASP A 80 11.83 5.61 0.83
N LYS A 81 11.52 6.58 1.69
CA LYS A 81 11.10 6.36 3.07
C LYS A 81 9.58 6.17 3.14
N GLN A 82 9.16 5.11 3.83
CA GLN A 82 7.76 4.80 4.11
C GLN A 82 7.17 5.79 5.13
N GLU A 83 5.95 6.24 4.89
CA GLU A 83 5.23 7.20 5.74
C GLU A 83 3.78 6.75 5.96
N GLY A 84 3.19 7.17 7.07
CA GLY A 84 1.88 6.67 7.54
C GLY A 84 2.00 5.37 8.33
N LEU A 85 0.92 4.58 8.38
CA LEU A 85 0.91 3.30 9.09
C LEU A 85 1.75 2.27 8.34
N GLN A 86 2.56 1.50 9.06
CA GLN A 86 3.47 0.50 8.49
C GLN A 86 3.26 -0.86 9.15
N GLN A 87 2.98 -1.87 8.34
CA GLN A 87 2.93 -3.27 8.74
C GLN A 87 4.03 -4.02 8.00
N ALA A 88 5.13 -4.30 8.69
CA ALA A 88 6.15 -5.21 8.20
C ALA A 88 5.70 -6.66 8.40
N ILE A 89 5.96 -7.50 7.39
CA ILE A 89 5.74 -8.94 7.42
C ILE A 89 7.10 -9.61 7.20
N THR A 90 7.41 -10.64 7.98
CA THR A 90 8.66 -11.38 7.80
C THR A 90 8.65 -12.15 6.50
N CYS A 91 9.62 -11.89 5.61
CA CYS A 91 9.76 -12.67 4.40
C CYS A 91 10.32 -14.07 4.71
N PRO A 92 9.70 -15.17 4.21
CA PRO A 92 10.19 -16.54 4.45
C PRO A 92 11.67 -16.70 4.06
N SER A 93 12.50 -17.23 4.96
CA SER A 93 13.96 -17.31 4.80
C SER A 93 14.44 -17.89 3.46
N LYS A 94 13.68 -18.86 2.92
CA LYS A 94 13.90 -19.50 1.60
C LYS A 94 13.70 -18.59 0.38
N TYR A 95 13.08 -17.43 0.54
CA TYR A 95 12.77 -16.50 -0.56
C TYR A 95 13.93 -15.51 -0.76
N ASN A 96 14.23 -15.22 -2.03
CA ASN A 96 15.08 -14.11 -2.42
C ASN A 96 14.31 -12.77 -2.39
N PHE A 97 15.00 -11.65 -2.58
CA PHE A 97 14.42 -10.31 -2.51
C PHE A 97 13.26 -10.07 -3.51
N LEU A 98 13.31 -10.64 -4.72
CA LEU A 98 12.22 -10.55 -5.70
C LEU A 98 11.03 -11.42 -5.31
N GLN A 99 11.29 -12.59 -4.73
CA GLN A 99 10.24 -13.46 -4.23
C GLN A 99 9.50 -12.84 -3.05
N CYS A 100 10.20 -12.13 -2.16
CA CYS A 100 9.59 -11.33 -1.11
C CYS A 100 8.71 -10.19 -1.67
N HIS A 101 9.06 -9.68 -2.85
CA HIS A 101 8.33 -8.59 -3.48
C HIS A 101 6.99 -9.02 -4.10
N TYR A 102 6.85 -10.29 -4.49
CA TYR A 102 5.60 -10.78 -5.08
C TYR A 102 4.42 -10.67 -4.10
N ILE A 103 3.22 -10.51 -4.67
CA ILE A 103 1.99 -10.41 -3.89
C ILE A 103 1.62 -11.73 -3.19
N ASN A 104 2.09 -12.87 -3.72
CA ASN A 104 1.78 -14.21 -3.23
C ASN A 104 2.16 -14.43 -1.76
N PRO A 105 3.40 -14.15 -1.30
CA PRO A 105 3.74 -14.29 0.12
C PRO A 105 2.86 -13.45 1.05
N PHE A 106 2.45 -12.24 0.63
CA PHE A 106 1.50 -11.43 1.39
C PHE A 106 0.13 -12.12 1.48
N MET A 107 -0.42 -12.56 0.35
CA MET A 107 -1.71 -13.26 0.32
C MET A 107 -1.67 -14.57 1.13
N CYS A 108 -0.57 -15.31 1.05
CA CYS A 108 -0.33 -16.49 1.88
C CYS A 108 -0.38 -16.14 3.37
N ALA A 109 0.33 -15.08 3.79
CA ALA A 109 0.34 -14.64 5.19
C ALA A 109 -1.08 -14.28 5.68
N VAL A 110 -1.87 -13.56 4.86
CA VAL A 110 -3.26 -13.23 5.17
C VAL A 110 -4.11 -14.48 5.32
N ILE A 111 -4.03 -15.43 4.39
CA ILE A 111 -4.82 -16.67 4.44
C ILE A 111 -4.43 -17.52 5.65
N GLN A 112 -3.14 -17.61 5.99
CA GLN A 112 -2.66 -18.38 7.14
C GLN A 112 -3.07 -17.74 8.49
N GLN A 113 -3.05 -16.41 8.59
CA GLN A 113 -3.34 -15.71 9.84
C GLN A 113 -4.84 -15.44 10.04
N CYS A 114 -5.56 -15.11 8.98
CA CYS A 114 -6.97 -14.70 9.04
C CYS A 114 -7.93 -15.78 8.52
N GLY A 115 -7.43 -16.82 7.87
CA GLY A 115 -8.23 -17.85 7.22
C GLY A 115 -8.86 -17.39 5.90
N ASN A 116 -9.71 -18.24 5.33
CA ASN A 116 -10.49 -17.95 4.12
C ASN A 116 -12.00 -18.07 4.36
N THR A 117 -12.51 -17.31 5.34
CA THR A 117 -13.91 -17.38 5.77
C THR A 117 -14.91 -16.99 4.69
N LYS A 118 -14.50 -16.14 3.74
CA LYS A 118 -15.29 -15.72 2.58
C LYS A 118 -15.13 -16.61 1.35
N GLN A 119 -14.39 -17.71 1.46
CA GLN A 119 -14.16 -18.69 0.39
C GLN A 119 -13.63 -18.06 -0.91
N PHE A 120 -12.71 -17.10 -0.80
CA PHE A 120 -12.01 -16.55 -1.95
C PHE A 120 -11.30 -17.68 -2.69
N LYS A 121 -11.42 -17.67 -4.02
CA LYS A 121 -10.66 -18.58 -4.89
C LYS A 121 -9.23 -18.07 -4.96
N PHE A 122 -8.27 -18.89 -4.57
CA PHE A 122 -6.85 -18.59 -4.70
C PHE A 122 -6.12 -19.81 -5.26
N ASN A 123 -4.96 -19.58 -5.88
CA ASN A 123 -4.12 -20.66 -6.34
C ASN A 123 -3.59 -21.45 -5.13
N LYS A 124 -3.73 -22.78 -5.12
CA LYS A 124 -3.23 -23.61 -4.02
C LYS A 124 -1.73 -23.43 -3.77
N SER A 125 -0.98 -23.02 -4.80
CA SER A 125 0.44 -22.67 -4.69
C SER A 125 0.71 -21.21 -4.28
N VAL A 126 -0.27 -20.48 -3.75
CA VAL A 126 -0.08 -19.08 -3.27
C VAL A 126 1.00 -18.96 -2.18
N CYS A 127 1.25 -20.05 -1.45
CA CYS A 127 2.28 -20.15 -0.42
C CYS A 127 3.60 -20.78 -0.92
N GLU A 128 3.70 -21.06 -2.22
CA GLU A 128 4.92 -21.58 -2.84
C GLU A 128 5.78 -20.43 -3.40
N PRO A 129 7.12 -20.60 -3.42
CA PRO A 129 8.07 -19.63 -3.97
C PRO A 129 7.95 -19.35 -5.46
#